data_AF-A0AAW1RLM8-F1
#
_entry.id   AF-A0AAW1RLM8-F1
#
_cell.length_a   1.000
_cell.length_b   1.000
_cell.length_c   1.000
_cell.angle_alpha   90.00
_cell.angle_beta   90.00
_cell.angle_gamma   90.00
#
_symmetry.space_group_name_H-M   'P 1'
#
loop_
_entity.id
_entity.type
_entity.pdbx_description
1 polymer ?
#
loop_
_entity_poly.entity_id
_entity_poly.type
_entity_poly.pdbx_seq_one_letter_code
_entity_poly.pdbx_strand_id
1 'polypeptide(L)'
;MESSLVFDNNSRSLGLAFKERLRESENEVELKVAGLLNTKTGRLDAFGSLRKFVFLGGQLPSRNPYLRPAAEKRRTRFELGVSYDLRSEVSVARLGARKNFQLGDRKGPWLKLRTDADLDIQRQKPFARGRVELTKDIFDFSTTQDLRIRLGCDATVSQAGNDTIVQVNPYGQIRENNWSLNTDFKGFFGVRYDL
;
A
#
# COMPACT_ATOMS: atom_id res chain seq x y z
N MET A 1 -16.84 -8.28 0.07
CA MET A 1 -16.40 -7.35 -0.98
C MET A 1 -16.36 -5.92 -0.43
N GLU A 2 -15.32 -5.15 -0.70
CA GLU A 2 -15.20 -3.72 -0.35
C GLU A 2 -15.28 -2.86 -1.62
N SER A 3 -16.08 -1.79 -1.60
CA SER A 3 -16.24 -0.85 -2.71
C SER A 3 -15.91 0.58 -2.26
N SER A 4 -15.50 1.43 -3.20
CA SER A 4 -15.18 2.82 -2.91
C SER A 4 -15.25 3.70 -4.16
N LEU A 5 -15.71 4.92 -4.00
CA LEU A 5 -15.58 5.99 -4.99
C LEU A 5 -14.21 6.65 -4.87
N VAL A 6 -13.59 6.93 -6.00
CA VAL A 6 -12.30 7.62 -6.08
C VAL A 6 -12.44 8.81 -7.02
N PHE A 7 -11.91 9.95 -6.63
CA PHE A 7 -11.79 11.13 -7.47
C PHE A 7 -10.38 11.69 -7.30
N ASP A 8 -9.79 12.17 -8.38
CA ASP A 8 -8.49 12.82 -8.35
C ASP A 8 -8.43 14.03 -9.28
N ASN A 9 -7.59 15.00 -8.91
CA ASN A 9 -7.54 16.29 -9.60
C ASN A 9 -6.84 16.24 -10.97
N ASN A 10 -6.05 15.19 -11.23
CA ASN A 10 -5.36 15.00 -12.50
C ASN A 10 -6.30 14.42 -13.55
N SER A 11 -6.98 13.32 -13.23
CA SER A 11 -7.94 12.67 -14.12
C SER A 11 -9.24 13.46 -14.25
N ARG A 12 -9.57 14.25 -13.22
CA ARG A 12 -10.84 14.98 -13.08
C ARG A 12 -12.03 14.07 -13.38
N SER A 13 -11.93 12.81 -12.96
CA SER A 13 -12.92 11.78 -13.23
C SER A 13 -13.19 10.98 -11.96
N LEU A 14 -14.42 10.51 -11.85
CA LEU A 14 -14.82 9.60 -10.80
C LEU A 14 -14.43 8.16 -11.22
N GLY A 15 -14.06 7.34 -10.25
CA GLY A 15 -13.77 5.94 -10.44
C GLY A 15 -14.45 5.09 -9.38
N LEU A 16 -14.89 3.91 -9.79
CA LEU A 16 -15.40 2.87 -8.90
C LEU A 16 -14.29 1.87 -8.64
N ALA A 17 -13.72 1.92 -7.43
CA ALA A 17 -12.74 0.95 -7.00
C ALA A 17 -13.42 -0.18 -6.21
N PHE A 18 -13.02 -1.41 -6.50
CA PHE A 18 -13.46 -2.59 -5.77
C PHE A 18 -12.26 -3.37 -5.27
N LYS A 19 -12.46 -4.10 -4.17
CA LYS A 19 -11.44 -4.95 -3.58
C LYS A 19 -12.07 -6.09 -2.81
N GLU A 20 -11.60 -7.28 -3.08
CA GLU A 20 -11.98 -8.49 -2.40
C GLU A 20 -10.73 -9.19 -1.86
N ARG A 21 -10.87 -9.79 -0.68
CA ARG A 21 -9.82 -10.58 -0.04
C ARG A 21 -10.44 -11.89 0.40
N LEU A 22 -9.97 -12.97 -0.20
CA LEU A 22 -10.31 -14.33 0.20
C LEU A 22 -9.14 -14.83 1.03
N ARG A 23 -9.41 -15.19 2.28
CA ARG A 23 -8.39 -15.66 3.22
C ARG A 23 -8.64 -17.12 3.54
N GLU A 24 -7.59 -17.91 3.38
CA GLU A 24 -7.53 -19.26 3.90
C GLU A 24 -6.84 -19.22 5.27
N SER A 25 -7.57 -19.58 6.33
CA SER A 25 -7.10 -19.42 7.71
C SER A 25 -5.99 -20.38 8.08
N GLU A 26 -6.01 -21.61 7.56
CA GLU A 26 -5.07 -22.66 7.97
C GLU A 26 -3.66 -22.41 7.43
N ASN A 27 -3.57 -21.98 6.17
CA ASN A 27 -2.30 -21.76 5.49
C ASN A 27 -1.84 -20.31 5.52
N GLU A 28 -2.58 -19.40 6.16
CA GLU A 28 -2.28 -17.96 6.14
C GLU A 28 -2.02 -17.41 4.73
N VAL A 29 -2.84 -17.84 3.78
CA VAL A 29 -2.80 -17.35 2.39
C VAL A 29 -3.97 -16.41 2.17
N GLU A 30 -3.72 -15.28 1.52
CA GLU A 30 -4.75 -14.32 1.10
C GLU A 30 -4.66 -14.13 -0.40
N LEU A 31 -5.72 -14.50 -1.12
CA LEU A 31 -5.94 -14.03 -2.48
C LEU A 31 -6.63 -12.66 -2.39
N LYS A 32 -6.03 -11.66 -3.02
CA LYS A 32 -6.61 -10.34 -3.16
C LYS A 32 -6.86 -10.05 -4.63
N VAL A 33 -8.09 -9.69 -4.94
CA VAL A 33 -8.51 -9.18 -6.25
C VAL A 33 -8.98 -7.75 -6.04
N ALA A 34 -8.59 -6.84 -6.92
CA ALA A 34 -9.08 -5.47 -6.86
C ALA A 34 -8.94 -4.80 -8.22
N GLY A 35 -9.68 -3.72 -8.39
CA GLY A 35 -9.61 -2.94 -9.60
C GLY A 35 -10.20 -1.56 -9.46
N LEU A 36 -10.07 -0.78 -10.52
CA LEU A 36 -10.59 0.58 -10.65
C LEU A 36 -11.26 0.71 -12.02
N LEU A 37 -12.56 1.01 -12.00
CA LEU A 37 -13.33 1.35 -13.19
C LEU A 37 -13.44 2.87 -13.30
N ASN A 38 -12.86 3.46 -14.33
CA ASN A 38 -13.00 4.87 -14.63
C ASN A 38 -14.37 5.15 -15.26
N THR A 39 -15.21 5.97 -14.63
CA THR A 39 -16.60 6.17 -15.09
C THR A 39 -16.72 7.03 -16.33
N LYS A 40 -15.71 7.85 -16.65
CA LYS A 40 -15.69 8.71 -17.83
C LYS A 40 -15.29 7.96 -19.10
N THR A 41 -14.33 7.06 -18.97
CA THR A 41 -13.71 6.36 -20.12
C THR A 41 -14.13 4.90 -20.24
N GLY A 42 -14.76 4.32 -19.22
CA GLY A 42 -15.05 2.89 -19.12
C GLY A 42 -13.80 2.02 -18.91
N ARG A 43 -12.61 2.61 -18.71
CA ARG A 43 -11.37 1.86 -18.50
C ARG A 43 -11.43 1.09 -17.18
N LEU A 44 -11.14 -0.20 -17.23
CA LEU A 44 -11.00 -1.05 -16.06
C LEU A 44 -9.54 -1.50 -15.89
N ASP A 45 -8.94 -1.13 -14.77
CA ASP A 45 -7.62 -1.64 -14.36
C ASP A 45 -7.84 -2.69 -13.26
N ALA A 46 -7.37 -3.92 -13.46
CA ALA A 46 -7.56 -5.02 -12.51
C ALA A 46 -6.22 -5.60 -12.03
N PHE A 47 -6.17 -6.05 -10.78
CA PHE A 47 -5.01 -6.73 -10.24
C PHE A 47 -5.38 -7.89 -9.32
N GLY A 48 -4.66 -8.99 -9.47
CA GLY A 48 -4.70 -10.15 -8.61
C GLY A 48 -3.39 -10.28 -7.84
N SER A 49 -3.44 -10.67 -6.57
CA SER A 49 -2.24 -10.97 -5.79
C SER A 49 -2.48 -12.09 -4.80
N LEU A 50 -1.56 -13.05 -4.78
CA LEU A 50 -1.46 -14.07 -3.75
C LEU A 50 -0.50 -13.59 -2.65
N ARG A 51 -0.92 -13.67 -1.41
CA ARG A 51 -0.13 -13.20 -0.27
C ARG A 51 0.03 -14.33 0.71
N LYS A 52 1.27 -14.61 1.09
CA LYS A 52 1.59 -15.51 2.19
C LYS A 52 2.00 -14.68 3.39
N PHE A 53 1.40 -14.96 4.53
CA PHE A 53 1.85 -14.40 5.79
C PHE A 53 2.80 -15.37 6.47
N VAL A 54 3.82 -14.79 7.09
CA VAL A 54 4.82 -15.52 7.86
C VAL A 54 5.03 -14.78 9.16
N PHE A 55 4.83 -15.48 10.27
CA PHE A 55 5.13 -14.98 11.60
C PHE A 55 6.58 -15.28 11.94
N LEU A 56 7.45 -14.30 11.71
CA LEU A 56 8.84 -14.39 12.14
C LEU A 56 8.91 -14.01 13.62
N GLY A 57 8.92 -15.02 14.48
CA GLY A 57 9.25 -14.89 15.90
C GLY A 57 10.77 -14.75 16.05
N GLY A 58 11.26 -13.53 16.22
CA GLY A 58 12.66 -13.27 16.48
C GLY A 58 12.82 -12.07 17.39
N GLN A 59 13.41 -12.29 18.57
CA GLN A 59 13.92 -11.20 19.41
C GLN A 59 15.06 -10.52 18.63
N LEU A 60 14.83 -9.30 18.14
CA LEU A 60 15.95 -8.46 17.73
C LEU A 60 16.71 -8.07 19.00
N PRO A 61 18.04 -8.27 19.09
CA PRO A 61 18.82 -7.81 20.23
C PRO A 61 18.73 -6.28 20.26
N SER A 62 17.88 -5.75 21.14
CA SER A 62 17.66 -4.32 21.25
C SER A 62 18.75 -3.73 22.12
N ARG A 63 19.79 -3.18 21.48
CA ARG A 63 20.83 -2.37 22.12
C ARG A 63 20.35 -0.94 22.42
N ASN A 64 19.12 -0.58 22.05
CA ASN A 64 18.56 0.78 22.20
C ASN A 64 17.32 0.77 23.13
N PRO A 65 17.39 1.42 24.31
CA PRO A 65 16.32 1.40 25.32
C PRO A 65 15.03 2.14 24.89
N TYR A 66 15.08 2.95 23.83
CA TYR A 66 13.90 3.62 23.27
C TYR A 66 13.11 2.77 22.26
N LEU A 67 13.69 1.66 21.80
CA LEU A 67 13.04 0.70 20.91
C LEU A 67 12.71 -0.57 21.73
N ARG A 68 11.82 -0.46 22.73
CA ARG A 68 11.27 -1.67 23.34
C ARG A 68 10.41 -2.37 22.30
N PRO A 69 10.79 -3.59 21.84
CA PRO A 69 9.89 -4.35 21.00
C PRO A 69 8.77 -4.84 21.91
N ALA A 70 7.61 -4.18 21.87
CA ALA A 70 6.38 -4.80 22.38
C ALA A 70 6.31 -6.20 21.76
N ALA A 71 6.15 -7.22 22.61
CA ALA A 71 6.15 -8.64 22.26
C ALA A 71 4.90 -9.03 21.45
N GLU A 72 4.63 -8.29 20.38
CA GLU A 72 3.53 -8.49 19.48
C GLU A 72 4.04 -9.28 18.28
N LYS A 73 3.31 -10.35 17.92
CA LYS A 73 3.61 -11.22 16.78
C LYS A 73 3.89 -10.38 15.52
N ARG A 74 5.16 -10.26 15.15
CA ARG A 74 5.61 -9.47 13.99
C ARG A 74 5.25 -10.20 12.70
N ARG A 75 4.07 -9.92 12.17
CA ARG A 75 3.57 -10.48 10.92
C ARG A 75 4.35 -9.91 9.75
N THR A 76 5.22 -10.72 9.15
CA THR A 76 5.86 -10.41 7.87
C THR A 76 4.96 -10.93 6.76
N ARG A 77 4.80 -10.15 5.69
CA ARG A 77 3.96 -10.51 4.56
C ARG A 77 4.83 -10.60 3.32
N PHE A 78 4.76 -11.73 2.64
CA PHE A 78 5.28 -11.88 1.28
C PHE A 78 4.10 -11.85 0.31
N GLU A 79 4.26 -11.14 -0.79
CA GLU A 79 3.23 -10.92 -1.81
C GLU A 79 3.80 -11.29 -3.17
N LEU A 80 3.10 -12.17 -3.88
CA LEU A 80 3.33 -12.50 -5.28
C LEU A 80 2.05 -12.15 -6.03
N GLY A 81 2.09 -11.22 -6.97
CA GLY A 81 0.91 -10.77 -7.68
C GLY A 81 1.13 -10.56 -9.16
N VAL A 82 0.04 -10.53 -9.89
CA VAL A 82 0.00 -10.19 -11.30
C VAL A 82 -1.07 -9.12 -11.48
N SER A 83 -0.68 -7.97 -12.01
CA SER A 83 -1.62 -6.94 -12.45
C SER A 83 -1.78 -6.99 -13.96
N TYR A 84 -3.01 -6.83 -14.42
CA TYR A 84 -3.36 -6.84 -15.82
C TYR A 84 -4.19 -5.61 -16.16
N ASP A 85 -3.72 -4.84 -17.13
CA ASP A 85 -4.46 -3.73 -17.69
C ASP A 85 -5.13 -4.18 -19.00
N LEU A 86 -6.47 -4.15 -18.99
CA LEU A 86 -7.31 -4.66 -20.08
C LEU A 86 -7.09 -3.94 -21.42
N ARG A 87 -6.62 -2.69 -21.41
CA ARG A 87 -6.51 -1.89 -22.65
C ARG A 87 -5.10 -1.82 -23.20
N SER A 88 -4.10 -1.86 -22.33
CA SER A 88 -2.70 -1.89 -22.76
C SER A 88 -2.17 -3.32 -22.96
N GLU A 89 -2.97 -4.32 -22.59
CA GLU A 89 -2.61 -5.75 -22.54
C GLU A 89 -1.36 -6.04 -21.69
N VAL A 90 -0.86 -5.06 -20.94
CA VAL A 90 0.37 -5.21 -20.16
C VAL A 90 0.08 -6.03 -18.92
N SER A 91 0.78 -7.15 -18.82
CA SER A 91 0.84 -7.98 -17.61
C SER A 91 2.11 -7.64 -16.83
N VAL A 92 1.95 -7.21 -15.59
CA VAL A 92 3.07 -6.94 -14.67
C VAL A 92 3.04 -7.97 -13.55
N ALA A 93 4.14 -8.72 -13.41
CA ALA A 93 4.38 -9.54 -12.24
C ALA A 93 4.97 -8.68 -11.12
N ARG A 94 4.53 -8.90 -9.88
CA ARG A 94 4.98 -8.20 -8.68
C ARG A 94 5.42 -9.21 -7.63
N LEU A 95 6.61 -9.02 -7.10
CA LEU A 95 7.10 -9.70 -5.91
C LEU A 95 7.35 -8.65 -4.83
N GLY A 96 6.78 -8.81 -3.65
CA GLY A 96 6.91 -7.80 -2.60
C GLY A 96 7.01 -8.40 -1.21
N ALA A 97 7.68 -7.67 -0.33
CA ALA A 97 7.72 -7.93 1.09
C ALA A 97 7.20 -6.71 1.85
N ARG A 98 6.45 -6.96 2.91
CA ARG A 98 5.94 -5.92 3.80
C ARG A 98 6.14 -6.32 5.25
N LYS A 99 6.61 -5.35 6.04
CA LYS A 99 6.78 -5.48 7.48
C LYS A 99 6.23 -4.24 8.18
N ASN A 100 5.44 -4.45 9.22
CA ASN A 100 4.92 -3.38 10.05
C ASN A 100 5.58 -3.46 11.44
N PHE A 101 5.85 -2.31 12.03
CA PHE A 101 6.42 -2.13 13.35
C PHE A 101 5.58 -1.12 14.11
N GLN A 102 5.26 -1.41 15.38
CA GLN A 102 4.72 -0.41 16.29
C GLN A 102 5.91 0.33 16.92
N LEU A 103 5.88 1.66 16.92
CA LEU A 103 6.90 2.49 17.57
C LEU A 103 6.33 3.01 18.89
N GLY A 104 7.04 2.79 20.00
CA GLY A 104 6.65 3.29 21.33
C GLY A 104 5.56 2.46 22.02
N ASP A 105 4.87 3.08 22.97
CA ASP A 105 3.84 2.44 23.80
C ASP A 105 2.53 2.18 23.01
N ARG A 106 1.51 1.64 23.70
CA ARG A 106 0.25 1.11 23.12
C ARG A 106 -0.51 2.06 22.16
N LYS A 107 -0.29 3.38 22.24
CA LYS A 107 -0.88 4.42 21.36
C LYS A 107 0.15 5.12 20.44
N GLY A 108 1.33 4.52 20.28
CA GLY A 108 2.40 5.06 19.45
C GLY A 108 2.15 4.87 17.95
N PRO A 109 2.88 5.62 17.10
CA PRO A 109 2.72 5.54 15.65
C PRO A 109 3.18 4.18 15.10
N TRP A 110 2.57 3.78 13.99
CA TRP A 110 2.94 2.58 13.23
C TRP A 110 3.90 2.95 12.12
N LEU A 111 5.06 2.28 12.08
CA LEU A 111 5.97 2.32 10.95
C LEU A 111 5.74 1.10 10.06
N LYS A 112 5.52 1.33 8.78
CA LYS A 112 5.33 0.30 7.79
C LYS A 112 6.40 0.43 6.72
N LEU A 113 7.14 -0.64 6.54
CA LEU A 113 8.11 -0.81 5.48
C LEU A 113 7.54 -1.75 4.44
N ARG A 114 7.63 -1.35 3.18
CA ARG A 114 7.23 -2.15 2.03
C ARG A 114 8.29 -2.04 0.96
N THR A 115 8.65 -3.18 0.39
CA THR A 115 9.55 -3.27 -0.76
C THR A 115 8.88 -4.15 -1.80
N ASP A 116 8.76 -3.67 -3.01
CA ASP A 116 8.20 -4.39 -4.14
C ASP A 116 9.23 -4.37 -5.28
N ALA A 117 9.38 -5.48 -5.98
CA ALA A 117 10.08 -5.63 -7.23
C ALA A 117 9.05 -6.05 -8.27
N ASP A 118 8.87 -5.20 -9.27
CA ASP A 118 7.90 -5.43 -10.33
C ASP A 118 8.68 -5.76 -11.62
N LEU A 119 8.16 -6.70 -12.38
CA LEU A 119 8.67 -7.11 -13.68
C LEU A 119 7.54 -6.98 -14.70
N ASP A 120 7.73 -6.08 -15.67
CA ASP A 120 6.88 -6.05 -16.86
C ASP A 120 7.18 -7.30 -17.70
N ILE A 121 6.22 -8.21 -17.79
CA ILE A 121 6.40 -9.52 -18.44
C ILE A 121 6.65 -9.34 -19.95
N GLN A 122 6.01 -8.35 -20.57
CA GLN A 122 6.11 -8.13 -22.01
C GLN A 122 7.40 -7.40 -22.38
N ARG A 123 7.82 -6.43 -21.54
CA ARG A 123 8.99 -5.59 -21.84
C ARG A 123 10.27 -6.08 -21.19
N GLN A 124 10.19 -7.09 -20.31
CA GLN A 124 11.30 -7.61 -19.50
C GLN A 124 12.09 -6.52 -18.77
N LYS A 125 11.42 -5.42 -18.42
CA LYS A 125 12.06 -4.29 -17.71
C LYS A 125 11.83 -4.46 -16.21
N PRO A 126 12.89 -4.76 -15.42
CA PRO A 126 12.77 -4.79 -13.98
C PRO A 126 12.70 -3.37 -13.42
N PHE A 127 11.86 -3.14 -12.44
CA PHE A 127 11.90 -1.93 -11.63
C PHE A 127 11.63 -2.25 -10.16
N ALA A 128 12.41 -1.61 -9.29
CA ALA A 128 12.30 -1.80 -7.85
C ALA A 128 11.60 -0.59 -7.23
N ARG A 129 10.75 -0.86 -6.23
CA ARG A 129 10.01 0.15 -5.48
C ARG A 129 10.18 -0.08 -3.99
N GLY A 130 10.66 0.92 -3.29
CA GLY A 130 10.68 0.99 -1.84
C GLY A 130 9.59 1.94 -1.36
N ARG A 131 8.96 1.63 -0.23
CA ARG A 131 7.98 2.48 0.41
C ARG A 131 8.13 2.42 1.92
N VAL A 132 8.19 3.61 2.53
CA VAL A 132 8.18 3.78 3.98
C VAL A 132 6.97 4.62 4.35
N GLU A 133 6.16 4.15 5.30
CA GLU A 133 4.95 4.82 5.77
C GLU A 133 4.98 4.94 7.29
N LEU A 134 4.75 6.13 7.81
CA LEU A 134 4.44 6.40 9.22
C LEU A 134 2.95 6.70 9.33
N THR A 135 2.24 6.01 10.21
CA THR A 135 0.81 6.21 10.46
C THR A 135 0.57 6.48 11.93
N LYS A 136 -0.21 7.52 12.26
CA LYS A 136 -0.61 7.84 13.63
C LYS A 136 -2.10 8.15 13.67
N ASP A 137 -2.77 7.57 14.65
CA ASP A 137 -4.15 7.90 14.99
C ASP A 137 -4.10 9.03 16.03
N ILE A 138 -4.74 10.16 15.74
CA ILE A 138 -4.52 11.42 16.49
C ILE A 138 -5.64 11.71 17.48
N PHE A 139 -6.89 11.48 17.10
CA PHE A 139 -8.05 11.83 17.93
C PHE A 139 -9.12 10.75 17.88
N ASP A 140 -9.51 10.29 19.07
CA ASP A 140 -10.77 9.58 19.34
C ASP A 140 -11.81 10.66 19.72
N PHE A 141 -12.43 11.37 18.76
CA PHE A 141 -13.41 12.43 19.07
C PHE A 141 -14.74 11.85 19.62
N SER A 142 -15.01 10.56 19.34
CA SER A 142 -16.02 9.73 20.00
C SER A 142 -15.57 8.26 19.94
N THR A 143 -16.23 7.35 20.67
CA THR A 143 -15.96 5.89 20.65
C THR A 143 -16.05 5.24 19.25
N THR A 144 -16.44 6.01 18.22
CA THR A 144 -16.67 5.55 16.85
C THR A 144 -15.99 6.39 15.77
N GLN A 145 -15.18 7.40 16.11
CA GLN A 145 -14.55 8.31 15.12
C GLN A 145 -13.05 8.43 15.32
N ASP A 146 -12.29 7.88 14.38
CA ASP A 146 -10.83 7.84 14.41
C ASP A 146 -10.26 8.71 13.27
N LEU A 147 -9.55 9.79 13.63
CA LEU A 147 -8.75 10.55 12.66
C LEU A 147 -7.36 9.92 12.53
N ARG A 148 -7.07 9.40 11.33
CA ARG A 148 -5.79 8.78 10.99
C ARG A 148 -5.00 9.65 10.03
N ILE A 149 -3.77 10.00 10.43
CA ILE A 149 -2.80 10.64 9.54
C ILE A 149 -1.73 9.64 9.13
N ARG A 150 -1.42 9.61 7.83
CA ARG A 150 -0.32 8.84 7.27
C ARG A 150 0.59 9.76 6.47
N LEU A 151 1.88 9.66 6.73
CA LEU A 151 2.94 10.27 5.94
C LEU A 151 3.80 9.15 5.37
N GLY A 152 4.12 9.23 4.09
CA GLY A 152 4.91 8.20 3.43
C GLY A 152 5.85 8.77 2.40
N CYS A 153 6.77 7.91 1.97
CA CYS A 153 7.72 8.20 0.93
C CYS A 153 7.88 6.97 0.05
N ASP A 154 7.67 7.17 -1.25
CA ASP A 154 7.92 6.17 -2.29
C ASP A 154 9.28 6.45 -2.93
N ALA A 155 10.11 5.42 -3.03
CA ALA A 155 11.35 5.43 -3.78
C ALA A 155 11.21 4.46 -4.95
N THR A 156 11.35 4.95 -6.18
CA THR A 156 11.35 4.10 -7.37
C THR A 156 12.74 4.10 -7.97
N VAL A 157 13.26 2.91 -8.26
CA VAL A 157 14.54 2.71 -8.94
C VAL A 157 14.24 2.08 -10.29
N SER A 158 14.60 2.80 -11.35
CA SER A 158 14.46 2.35 -12.73
C SER A 158 15.78 2.53 -13.47
N GLN A 159 16.09 1.59 -14.35
CA GLN A 159 17.22 1.72 -15.28
C GLN A 159 16.77 2.40 -16.57
N ALA A 160 17.50 3.44 -16.98
CA ALA A 160 17.32 4.12 -18.26
C ALA A 160 18.67 4.08 -19.01
N GLY A 161 18.82 3.11 -19.91
CA GLY A 161 20.12 2.83 -20.52
C GLY A 161 21.12 2.29 -19.49
N ASN A 162 22.30 2.90 -19.39
CA ASN A 162 23.32 2.54 -18.40
C ASN A 162 23.15 3.27 -17.06
N ASP A 163 22.25 4.25 -16.97
CA ASP A 163 22.05 5.05 -15.76
C ASP A 163 20.94 4.51 -14.86
N THR A 164 21.18 4.54 -13.56
CA THR A 164 20.19 4.20 -12.53
C THR A 164 19.55 5.46 -12.01
N ILE A 165 18.25 5.61 -12.25
CA ILE A 165 17.47 6.77 -11.79
C ILE A 165 16.73 6.37 -10.50
N VAL A 166 16.98 7.14 -9.44
CA VAL A 166 16.26 7.01 -8.16
C VAL A 166 15.33 8.21 -8.00
N GLN A 167 14.03 7.96 -7.99
CA GLN A 167 13.02 8.99 -7.76
C GLN A 167 12.38 8.79 -6.38
N VAL A 168 12.40 9.85 -5.58
CA VAL A 168 11.82 9.87 -4.24
C VAL A 168 10.63 10.82 -4.21
N ASN A 169 9.45 10.29 -3.87
CA ASN A 169 8.18 11.02 -3.88
C ASN A 169 7.48 10.90 -2.51
N PRO A 170 7.45 11.97 -1.70
CA PRO A 170 6.68 11.99 -0.47
C PRO A 170 5.18 12.04 -0.77
N TYR A 171 4.37 11.56 0.16
CA TYR A 171 2.92 11.68 0.10
C TYR A 171 2.29 11.69 1.49
N GLY A 172 1.10 12.25 1.56
CA GLY A 172 0.29 12.37 2.76
C GLY A 172 -1.09 11.77 2.55
N GLN A 173 -1.68 11.26 3.62
CA GLN A 173 -3.08 10.89 3.67
C GLN A 173 -3.67 11.33 5.02
N ILE A 174 -4.84 11.94 4.94
CA ILE A 174 -5.76 12.13 6.08
C ILE A 174 -6.94 11.22 5.82
N ARG A 175 -7.30 10.39 6.80
CA ARG A 175 -8.44 9.49 6.71
C ARG A 175 -9.30 9.65 7.96
N GLU A 176 -10.60 9.70 7.74
CA GLU A 176 -11.61 9.68 8.78
C GLU A 176 -12.74 8.76 8.32
N ASN A 177 -13.14 7.82 9.17
CA ASN A 177 -14.25 6.87 8.93
C ASN A 177 -14.22 6.29 7.49
N ASN A 178 -15.11 6.83 6.64
CA ASN A 178 -15.39 6.36 5.29
C ASN A 178 -14.75 7.23 4.21
N TRP A 179 -13.97 8.27 4.53
CA TRP A 179 -13.31 9.08 3.52
C TRP A 179 -11.82 9.25 3.79
N SER A 180 -11.06 9.47 2.71
CA SER A 180 -9.65 9.83 2.80
C SER A 180 -9.27 10.85 1.75
N LEU A 181 -8.47 11.83 2.15
CA LEU A 181 -7.78 12.77 1.28
C LEU A 181 -6.33 12.34 1.14
N ASN A 182 -5.87 12.17 -0.09
CA ASN A 182 -4.50 11.80 -0.45
C ASN A 182 -3.84 12.98 -1.16
N THR A 183 -2.54 13.19 -0.93
CA THR A 183 -1.76 14.22 -1.61
C THR A 183 -0.31 13.77 -1.79
N ASP A 184 0.37 14.27 -2.83
CA ASP A 184 1.81 14.10 -3.03
C ASP A 184 2.64 15.32 -2.59
N PHE A 185 1.98 16.34 -2.03
CA PHE A 185 2.57 17.64 -1.68
C PHE A 185 3.19 18.43 -2.85
N LYS A 186 3.00 17.98 -4.10
CA LYS A 186 3.53 18.61 -5.33
C LYS A 186 2.42 19.12 -6.26
N GLY A 187 1.17 19.01 -5.83
CA GLY A 187 0.01 19.52 -6.55
C GLY A 187 -1.05 18.47 -6.86
N PHE A 188 -0.78 17.19 -6.60
CA PHE A 188 -1.80 16.15 -6.66
C PHE A 188 -2.64 16.14 -5.37
N PHE A 189 -3.95 16.00 -5.55
CA PHE A 189 -4.84 15.55 -4.49
C PHE A 189 -5.90 14.60 -5.04
N GLY A 190 -6.30 13.64 -4.21
CA GLY A 190 -7.38 12.72 -4.53
C GLY A 190 -8.20 12.35 -3.31
N VAL A 191 -9.50 12.27 -3.48
CA VAL A 191 -10.46 11.88 -2.45
C VAL A 191 -10.94 10.47 -2.74
N ARG A 192 -11.02 9.65 -1.69
CA ARG A 192 -11.64 8.33 -1.75
C ARG A 192 -12.73 8.25 -0.70
N TYR A 193 -13.88 7.75 -1.08
CA TYR A 193 -15.01 7.46 -0.21
C TYR A 193 -15.30 5.96 -0.24
N ASP A 194 -15.15 5.27 0.87
CA ASP A 194 -15.48 3.86 1.04
C ASP A 194 -17.02 3.73 1.15
N LEU A 195 -17.60 2.82 0.37
CA LEU A 195 -19.05 2.55 0.25
C LEU A 195 -19.47 1.36 1.09
#